data_AF-A0A177ELX3-F1
#
_entry.id   AF-A0A177ELX3-F1
#
_cell.length_a   1.000
_cell.length_b   1.000
_cell.length_c   1.000
_cell.angle_alpha   90.00
_cell.angle_beta   90.00
_cell.angle_gamma   90.00
#
_symmetry.space_group_name_H-M   'P 1'
#
loop_
_entity.id
_entity.type
_entity.pdbx_description
1 polymer ?
#
loop_
_entity_poly.entity_id
_entity_poly.type
_entity_poly.pdbx_seq_one_letter_code
_entity_poly.pdbx_strand_id
1 'polypeptide(L)'
;MYSNNDALRSNLGNILFANDNGTESSFYEQRHIIYTALNMHARRVLFKEEFPELNNLAYNAFMVFLSQYIERIIEYNQDVVISSIDKAIEKTRMFVRGIYDAGKDIKNDVQREAYYNFMNTNHLFILDKNLLDWYIRNDIMDALSNNVYAQTLGPIDAFDALNYLFKLTSSGKCSRLQRVLDIITEFGGMLAGQDGEESAGSNLYRLGLDNDDVYSLYVFVCTNHIGVNVAVQLIKEVISAKRQQKNGFPIIQNIYSALFFMIEKTHNLSDTAIYTKNVFKYILKDLQRYKNPGSIEFIDDLKPLRERYPIDLDSFVENVSDVYRACMQKKIGAIFSSPIPILIDNGLNQDELELIDAIHKHTISPDDSPAYQGTPKEFLLGLLIIFILLAIAIFIMWCIISQIILNDQVSSFIKRILHKIYMNVSYLFLKVLEKTKSLQLLDYKMIN
;
A
#
# COMPACT_ATOMS: atom_id res chain seq x y z
N MET A 1 -0.09 26.29 15.27
CA MET A 1 -0.46 24.99 15.88
C MET A 1 -1.72 25.09 16.75
N TYR A 2 -1.82 26.00 17.72
CA TYR A 2 -3.02 26.14 18.60
C TYR A 2 -4.37 26.24 17.86
N SER A 3 -4.47 27.03 16.78
CA SER A 3 -5.73 27.18 16.02
C SER A 3 -6.22 25.92 15.30
N ASN A 4 -5.34 24.97 14.97
CA ASN A 4 -5.73 23.74 14.27
C ASN A 4 -6.25 22.68 15.25
N ASN A 5 -5.76 22.69 16.49
CA ASN A 5 -6.16 21.70 17.49
C ASN A 5 -7.60 21.92 17.95
N ASP A 6 -8.06 23.17 18.07
CA ASP A 6 -9.46 23.44 18.45
C ASP A 6 -10.46 23.06 17.34
N ALA A 7 -10.11 23.33 16.08
CA ALA A 7 -10.89 22.86 14.93
C ALA A 7 -10.90 21.32 14.83
N LEU A 8 -9.76 20.67 15.12
CA LEU A 8 -9.63 19.22 15.11
C LEU A 8 -10.48 18.60 16.21
N ARG A 9 -10.43 19.18 17.41
CA ARG A 9 -11.28 18.83 18.55
C ARG A 9 -12.76 18.91 18.20
N SER A 10 -13.18 20.01 17.56
CA SER A 10 -14.57 20.18 17.13
C SER A 10 -15.00 19.13 16.10
N ASN A 11 -14.15 18.85 15.09
CA ASN A 11 -14.47 17.87 14.05
C ASN A 11 -14.47 16.43 14.59
N LEU A 12 -13.53 16.08 15.46
CA LEU A 12 -13.47 14.79 16.14
C LEU A 12 -14.67 14.57 17.07
N GLY A 13 -15.14 15.63 17.75
CA GLY A 13 -16.38 15.58 18.51
C GLY A 13 -17.57 15.20 17.62
N ASN A 14 -17.69 15.76 16.42
CA ASN A 14 -18.79 15.35 15.53
C ASN A 14 -18.69 13.89 15.07
N ILE A 15 -17.48 13.36 14.88
CA ILE A 15 -17.25 11.98 14.42
C ILE A 15 -17.51 10.97 15.54
N LEU A 16 -16.97 11.20 16.73
CA LEU A 16 -17.04 10.27 17.85
C LEU A 16 -18.45 10.20 18.45
N PHE A 17 -19.20 11.30 18.46
CA PHE A 17 -20.55 11.36 19.04
C PHE A 17 -21.66 10.94 18.04
N ALA A 18 -21.35 10.76 16.76
CA ALA A 18 -22.32 10.29 15.76
C ALA A 18 -22.55 8.75 15.80
N ASN A 19 -21.65 7.99 16.44
CA ASN A 19 -21.60 6.52 16.37
C ASN A 19 -22.02 5.78 17.65
N ASP A 20 -22.61 6.47 18.64
CA ASP A 20 -23.14 5.84 19.88
C ASP A 20 -24.28 4.81 19.63
N ASN A 21 -24.69 4.60 18.37
CA ASN A 21 -25.73 3.66 17.96
C ASN A 21 -25.15 2.36 17.34
N GLY A 22 -24.33 1.63 18.09
CA GLY A 22 -24.23 0.17 18.01
C GLY A 22 -23.54 -0.51 16.81
N THR A 23 -22.42 -1.18 17.12
CA THR A 23 -21.91 -2.45 16.54
C THR A 23 -21.07 -2.49 15.24
N GLU A 24 -20.87 -1.39 14.50
CA GLU A 24 -19.92 -1.36 13.34
C GLU A 24 -18.72 -0.40 13.53
N SER A 25 -18.47 0.09 14.75
CA SER A 25 -17.92 1.44 14.94
C SER A 25 -16.41 1.62 14.70
N SER A 26 -15.52 0.71 15.10
CA SER A 26 -14.08 1.05 15.20
C SER A 26 -13.34 1.28 13.88
N PHE A 27 -13.58 0.44 12.86
CA PHE A 27 -12.86 0.55 11.58
C PHE A 27 -13.35 1.73 10.72
N TYR A 28 -14.64 2.03 10.78
CA TYR A 28 -15.23 3.21 10.14
C TYR A 28 -14.72 4.49 10.81
N GLU A 29 -14.64 4.51 12.15
CA GLU A 29 -14.06 5.60 12.94
C GLU A 29 -12.61 5.87 12.56
N GLN A 30 -11.76 4.84 12.43
CA GLN A 30 -10.36 4.98 12.01
C GLN A 30 -10.23 5.74 10.69
N ARG A 31 -11.00 5.33 9.67
CA ARG A 31 -10.95 5.93 8.33
C ARG A 31 -11.36 7.41 8.37
N HIS A 32 -12.43 7.73 9.08
CA HIS A 32 -12.90 9.12 9.21
C HIS A 32 -11.94 10.00 10.00
N ILE A 33 -11.36 9.49 11.09
CA ILE A 33 -10.34 10.19 11.87
C ILE A 33 -9.14 10.52 10.98
N ILE A 34 -8.66 9.54 10.23
CA ILE A 34 -7.49 9.68 9.37
C ILE A 34 -7.78 10.67 8.24
N TYR A 35 -8.92 10.53 7.56
CA TYR A 35 -9.35 11.46 6.52
C TYR A 35 -9.37 12.91 7.05
N THR A 36 -9.99 13.10 8.22
CA THR A 36 -10.10 14.41 8.87
C THR A 36 -8.73 14.96 9.21
N ALA A 37 -7.86 14.16 9.83
CA ALA A 37 -6.51 14.58 10.19
C ALA A 37 -5.68 14.95 8.94
N LEU A 38 -5.72 14.15 7.88
CA LEU A 38 -4.97 14.42 6.64
C LEU A 38 -5.47 15.69 5.93
N ASN A 39 -6.78 15.92 5.90
CA ASN A 39 -7.35 17.15 5.32
C ASN A 39 -6.98 18.40 6.14
N MET A 40 -6.99 18.31 7.47
CA MET A 40 -6.60 19.41 8.34
C MET A 40 -5.10 19.71 8.31
N HIS A 41 -4.29 18.67 8.11
CA HIS A 41 -2.84 18.75 8.06
C HIS A 41 -2.31 18.69 6.62
N ALA A 42 -2.95 19.39 5.69
CA ALA A 42 -2.71 19.27 4.26
C ALA A 42 -1.22 19.37 3.83
N ARG A 43 -0.86 18.60 2.80
CA ARG A 43 0.49 18.44 2.22
C ARG A 43 1.25 19.74 1.96
N ARG A 44 0.56 20.81 1.57
CA ARG A 44 1.19 22.11 1.24
C ARG A 44 1.59 22.94 2.46
N VAL A 45 1.20 22.53 3.66
CA VAL A 45 1.33 23.35 4.87
C VAL A 45 2.21 22.66 5.91
N LEU A 46 1.94 21.40 6.27
CA LEU A 46 2.47 20.84 7.54
C LEU A 46 4.00 20.78 7.65
N PHE A 47 4.70 20.36 6.59
CA PHE A 47 6.16 20.13 6.61
C PHE A 47 6.94 20.99 5.62
N LYS A 48 6.26 21.80 4.80
CA LYS A 48 6.86 22.48 3.65
C LYS A 48 7.98 23.45 4.03
N GLU A 49 7.84 24.16 5.15
CA GLU A 49 8.85 25.08 5.64
C GLU A 49 10.02 24.37 6.35
N GLU A 50 9.74 23.23 7.00
CA GLU A 50 10.73 22.48 7.79
C GLU A 50 11.63 21.61 6.90
N PHE A 51 11.06 21.00 5.86
CA PHE A 51 11.74 20.06 4.96
C PHE A 51 11.38 20.30 3.48
N PRO A 52 11.74 21.45 2.89
CA PRO A 52 11.28 21.81 1.55
C PRO A 52 11.71 20.81 0.47
N GLU A 53 12.92 20.27 0.54
CA GLU A 53 13.46 19.29 -0.42
C GLU A 53 12.88 17.88 -0.24
N LEU A 54 12.30 17.60 0.94
CA LEU A 54 11.77 16.30 1.34
C LEU A 54 10.27 16.37 1.67
N ASN A 55 9.54 17.37 1.16
CA ASN A 55 8.15 17.59 1.56
C ASN A 55 7.23 16.41 1.19
N ASN A 56 7.45 15.75 0.04
CA ASN A 56 6.66 14.58 -0.35
C ASN A 56 6.98 13.41 0.57
N LEU A 57 8.26 13.16 0.84
CA LEU A 57 8.68 12.14 1.81
C LEU A 57 8.06 12.39 3.18
N ALA A 58 8.11 13.63 3.67
CA ALA A 58 7.58 13.99 4.99
C ALA A 58 6.08 13.76 5.08
N TYR A 59 5.31 14.25 4.11
CA TYR A 59 3.87 14.04 4.12
C TYR A 59 3.48 12.57 3.96
N ASN A 60 4.17 11.84 3.07
CA ASN A 60 3.90 10.43 2.86
C ASN A 60 4.28 9.59 4.10
N ALA A 61 5.36 9.93 4.80
CA ALA A 61 5.71 9.32 6.08
C ALA A 61 4.67 9.62 7.17
N PHE A 62 4.14 10.85 7.21
CA PHE A 62 3.05 11.22 8.12
C PHE A 62 1.79 10.40 7.87
N MET A 63 1.39 10.19 6.61
CA MET A 63 0.24 9.33 6.29
C MET A 63 0.42 7.92 6.87
N VAL A 64 1.61 7.32 6.72
CA VAL A 64 1.91 5.98 7.22
C VAL A 64 1.93 5.94 8.75
N PHE A 65 2.66 6.85 9.42
CA PHE A 65 2.71 6.88 10.88
C PHE A 65 1.34 7.16 11.50
N LEU A 66 0.58 8.08 10.91
CA LEU A 66 -0.79 8.37 11.35
C LEU A 66 -1.64 7.10 11.31
N SER A 67 -1.61 6.36 10.20
CA SER A 67 -2.29 5.07 10.08
C SER A 67 -1.95 4.14 11.23
N GLN A 68 -0.66 3.93 11.45
CA GLN A 68 -0.18 2.97 12.43
C GLN A 68 -0.56 3.36 13.86
N TYR A 69 -0.52 4.65 14.20
CA TYR A 69 -0.92 5.12 15.53
C TYR A 69 -2.43 5.02 15.74
N ILE A 70 -3.24 5.33 14.72
CA ILE A 70 -4.70 5.25 14.83
C ILE A 70 -5.19 3.79 14.84
N GLU A 71 -4.61 2.90 14.04
CA GLU A 71 -4.95 1.47 14.01
C GLU A 71 -4.71 0.77 15.37
N ARG A 72 -3.84 1.33 16.21
CA ARG A 72 -3.52 0.82 17.55
C ARG A 72 -4.44 1.34 18.65
N ILE A 73 -5.34 2.27 18.34
CA ILE A 73 -6.30 2.79 19.32
C ILE A 73 -7.34 1.69 19.59
N ILE A 74 -7.38 1.23 20.84
CA ILE A 74 -8.36 0.26 21.31
C ILE A 74 -9.66 0.99 21.69
N GLU A 75 -9.55 2.16 22.31
CA GLU A 75 -10.69 2.97 22.77
C GLU A 75 -10.60 4.39 22.22
N TYR A 76 -11.59 4.77 21.44
CA TYR A 76 -11.64 6.09 20.82
C TYR A 76 -12.18 7.12 21.81
N ASN A 77 -11.26 7.92 22.34
CA ASN A 77 -11.61 9.21 22.92
C ASN A 77 -10.78 10.31 22.26
N GLN A 78 -11.31 11.53 22.30
CA GLN A 78 -10.75 12.67 21.58
C GLN A 78 -9.29 12.96 21.96
N ASP A 79 -8.94 12.87 23.25
CA ASP A 79 -7.58 13.15 23.71
C ASP A 79 -6.58 12.07 23.26
N VAL A 80 -6.98 10.80 23.26
CA VAL A 80 -6.17 9.69 22.72
C VAL A 80 -5.94 9.86 21.23
N VAL A 81 -6.99 10.21 20.47
CA VAL A 81 -6.88 10.45 19.02
C VAL A 81 -5.93 11.60 18.72
N ILE A 82 -6.08 12.74 19.40
CA ILE A 82 -5.21 13.91 19.23
C ILE A 82 -3.77 13.57 19.62
N SER A 83 -3.57 12.86 20.74
CA SER A 83 -2.24 12.41 21.15
C SER A 83 -1.59 11.51 20.08
N SER A 84 -2.36 10.63 19.45
CA SER A 84 -1.88 9.77 18.35
C SER A 84 -1.50 10.57 17.10
N ILE A 85 -2.27 11.61 16.76
CA ILE A 85 -1.95 12.53 15.65
C ILE A 85 -0.66 13.30 15.96
N ASP A 86 -0.53 13.88 17.15
CA ASP A 86 0.66 14.62 17.57
C ASP A 86 1.91 13.72 17.54
N LYS A 87 1.80 12.47 18.03
CA LYS A 87 2.87 11.47 17.95
C LYS A 87 3.24 11.15 16.49
N ALA A 88 2.27 11.02 15.59
CA ALA A 88 2.54 10.78 14.18
C ALA A 88 3.33 11.93 13.53
N ILE A 89 2.97 13.18 13.86
CA ILE A 89 3.69 14.37 13.38
C ILE A 89 5.12 14.39 13.94
N GLU A 90 5.29 14.19 15.25
CA GLU A 90 6.60 14.15 15.89
C GLU A 90 7.50 13.06 15.30
N LYS A 91 6.95 11.84 15.15
CA LYS A 91 7.65 10.70 14.57
C LYS A 91 8.10 10.98 13.14
N THR A 92 7.24 11.62 12.35
CA THR A 92 7.57 12.06 10.98
C THR A 92 8.75 13.01 10.98
N ARG A 93 8.74 14.03 11.85
CA ARG A 93 9.86 14.99 11.95
C ARG A 93 11.16 14.27 12.29
N MET A 94 11.14 13.38 13.27
CA MET A 94 12.34 12.63 13.66
C MET A 94 12.88 11.79 12.49
N PHE A 95 12.01 11.05 11.80
CA PHE A 95 12.39 10.21 10.66
C PHE A 95 12.98 11.03 9.51
N VAL A 96 12.25 12.06 9.05
CA VAL A 96 12.68 12.91 7.93
C VAL A 96 13.96 13.67 8.30
N ARG A 97 14.09 14.12 9.55
CA ARG A 97 15.29 14.79 10.03
C ARG A 97 16.52 13.90 9.93
N GLY A 98 16.40 12.61 10.27
CA GLY A 98 17.50 11.66 10.12
C GLY A 98 17.99 11.53 8.68
N ILE A 99 17.06 11.45 7.72
CA ILE A 99 17.36 11.41 6.27
C ILE A 99 18.00 12.74 5.82
N TYR A 100 17.40 13.86 6.23
CA TYR A 100 17.89 15.18 5.90
C TYR A 100 19.33 15.39 6.40
N ASP A 101 19.62 15.02 7.65
CA ASP A 101 20.94 15.15 8.26
C ASP A 101 21.96 14.14 7.69
N ALA A 102 21.55 12.95 7.23
CA ALA A 102 22.41 12.06 6.47
C ALA A 102 22.85 12.69 5.13
N GLY A 103 21.94 13.41 4.46
CA GLY A 103 22.24 14.14 3.22
C GLY A 103 23.20 15.31 3.41
N LYS A 104 23.21 15.97 4.58
CA LYS A 104 24.14 17.09 4.86
C LYS A 104 25.62 16.68 4.85
N ASP A 105 25.89 15.40 5.10
CA ASP A 105 27.26 14.87 5.03
C ASP A 105 27.75 14.73 3.58
N ILE A 106 26.84 14.81 2.60
CA ILE A 106 27.17 14.91 1.18
C ILE A 106 27.56 16.36 0.86
N LYS A 107 28.87 16.61 0.81
CA LYS A 107 29.44 17.95 0.59
C LYS A 107 29.13 18.55 -0.79
N ASN A 108 29.01 17.71 -1.82
CA ASN A 108 28.71 18.17 -3.16
C ASN A 108 27.21 18.45 -3.30
N ASP A 109 26.85 19.68 -3.64
CA ASP A 109 25.45 20.13 -3.69
C ASP A 109 24.62 19.36 -4.72
N VAL A 110 25.17 19.07 -5.90
CA VAL A 110 24.48 18.30 -6.96
C VAL A 110 24.21 16.86 -6.51
N GLN A 111 25.17 16.22 -5.83
CA GLN A 111 25.00 14.88 -5.28
C GLN A 111 24.00 14.86 -4.12
N ARG A 112 24.02 15.91 -3.28
CA ARG A 112 23.08 16.08 -2.17
C ARG A 112 21.66 16.31 -2.66
N GLU A 113 21.49 17.14 -3.69
CA GLU A 113 20.20 17.34 -4.37
C GLU A 113 19.71 16.04 -5.01
N ALA A 114 20.58 15.29 -5.70
CA ALA A 114 20.24 13.99 -6.25
C ALA A 114 19.79 13.00 -5.16
N TYR A 115 20.43 13.03 -3.98
CA TYR A 115 20.04 12.22 -2.83
C TYR A 115 18.66 12.61 -2.30
N TYR A 116 18.41 13.90 -2.05
CA TYR A 116 17.10 14.34 -1.58
C TYR A 116 16.00 14.07 -2.61
N ASN A 117 16.25 14.30 -3.89
CA ASN A 117 15.31 13.97 -4.95
C ASN A 117 15.02 12.46 -5.01
N PHE A 118 16.03 11.61 -4.84
CA PHE A 118 15.84 10.16 -4.78
C PHE A 118 14.93 9.76 -3.61
N MET A 119 15.15 10.32 -2.43
CA MET A 119 14.34 10.07 -1.24
C MET A 119 12.91 10.63 -1.37
N ASN A 120 12.75 11.81 -1.97
CA ASN A 120 11.47 12.50 -2.12
C ASN A 120 10.57 11.92 -3.22
N THR A 121 11.14 11.15 -4.15
CA THR A 121 10.43 10.47 -5.26
C THR A 121 10.35 8.96 -5.06
N ASN A 122 10.70 8.50 -3.86
CA ASN A 122 10.56 7.11 -3.49
C ASN A 122 9.08 6.84 -3.17
N HIS A 123 8.44 5.97 -3.93
CA HIS A 123 6.98 5.77 -3.84
C HIS A 123 6.61 4.42 -3.20
N LEU A 124 7.57 3.51 -3.00
CA LEU A 124 7.25 2.14 -2.57
C LEU A 124 6.85 2.02 -1.10
N PHE A 125 7.16 3.01 -0.27
CA PHE A 125 6.70 3.02 1.12
C PHE A 125 5.20 3.40 1.25
N ILE A 126 4.60 3.94 0.18
CA ILE A 126 3.17 4.26 0.10
C ILE A 126 2.31 3.02 -0.23
N LEU A 127 2.96 1.89 -0.51
CA LEU A 127 2.28 0.66 -0.93
C LEU A 127 1.89 -0.27 0.24
N ASP A 128 1.95 0.21 1.47
CA ASP A 128 1.60 -0.56 2.67
C ASP A 128 0.10 -0.50 3.03
N LYS A 129 -0.44 -1.59 3.60
CA LYS A 129 -1.53 -2.34 2.98
C LYS A 129 -3.00 -1.98 3.28
N ASN A 130 -3.35 -1.08 4.21
CA ASN A 130 -4.77 -0.96 4.61
C ASN A 130 -5.37 0.44 4.47
N LEU A 131 -4.60 1.49 4.76
CA LEU A 131 -5.14 2.85 4.80
C LEU A 131 -4.99 3.60 3.49
N LEU A 132 -3.89 3.34 2.79
CA LEU A 132 -3.61 3.88 1.48
C LEU A 132 -4.61 3.34 0.45
N ASP A 133 -5.10 2.12 0.63
CA ASP A 133 -6.15 1.56 -0.23
C ASP A 133 -7.47 2.32 -0.11
N TRP A 134 -7.85 2.85 1.06
CA TRP A 134 -9.11 3.59 1.19
C TRP A 134 -8.92 5.09 0.94
N TYR A 135 -8.00 5.76 1.63
CA TYR A 135 -7.84 7.22 1.53
C TYR A 135 -7.41 7.66 0.12
N ILE A 136 -6.34 7.05 -0.42
CA ILE A 136 -5.82 7.43 -1.74
C ILE A 136 -6.76 7.00 -2.85
N ARG A 137 -7.40 5.82 -2.75
CA ARG A 137 -8.37 5.45 -3.78
C ARG A 137 -9.59 6.36 -3.79
N ASN A 138 -10.11 6.75 -2.63
CA ASN A 138 -11.23 7.68 -2.61
C ASN A 138 -10.82 9.03 -3.20
N ASP A 139 -9.65 9.56 -2.84
CA ASP A 139 -9.09 10.77 -3.46
C ASP A 139 -9.01 10.64 -4.99
N ILE A 140 -8.56 9.49 -5.51
CA ILE A 140 -8.54 9.22 -6.95
C ILE A 140 -9.96 9.09 -7.52
N MET A 141 -10.85 8.30 -6.89
CA MET A 141 -12.20 8.04 -7.37
C MET A 141 -13.04 9.32 -7.43
N ASP A 142 -12.94 10.17 -6.41
CA ASP A 142 -13.61 11.46 -6.36
C ASP A 142 -13.06 12.37 -7.47
N ALA A 143 -11.75 12.39 -7.69
CA ALA A 143 -11.13 13.14 -8.79
C ALA A 143 -11.59 12.65 -10.18
N LEU A 144 -11.70 11.33 -10.37
CA LEU A 144 -12.15 10.70 -11.61
C LEU A 144 -13.66 10.92 -11.84
N SER A 145 -14.47 10.90 -10.78
CA SER A 145 -15.91 11.13 -10.87
C SER A 145 -16.24 12.51 -11.45
N ASN A 146 -15.37 13.50 -11.21
CA ASN A 146 -15.48 14.86 -11.71
C ASN A 146 -14.74 15.07 -13.04
N ASN A 147 -14.21 14.02 -13.67
CA ASN A 147 -13.43 14.11 -14.90
C ASN A 147 -14.23 13.61 -16.12
N VAL A 148 -14.45 14.50 -17.10
CA VAL A 148 -15.22 14.20 -18.32
C VAL A 148 -14.63 13.04 -19.12
N TYR A 149 -13.30 12.97 -19.26
CA TYR A 149 -12.66 11.88 -20.00
C TYR A 149 -12.83 10.54 -19.27
N ALA A 150 -12.62 10.50 -17.95
CA ALA A 150 -12.81 9.29 -17.15
C ALA A 150 -14.25 8.74 -17.26
N GLN A 151 -15.26 9.61 -17.30
CA GLN A 151 -16.66 9.21 -17.47
C GLN A 151 -16.98 8.54 -18.83
N THR A 152 -16.11 8.72 -19.84
CA THR A 152 -16.26 8.06 -21.15
C THR A 152 -15.64 6.66 -21.20
N LEU A 153 -14.87 6.28 -20.18
CA LEU A 153 -14.18 5.00 -20.14
C LEU A 153 -15.15 3.87 -19.82
N GLY A 154 -15.06 2.77 -20.58
CA GLY A 154 -15.85 1.56 -20.35
C GLY A 154 -15.33 0.74 -19.16
N PRO A 155 -16.14 -0.18 -18.62
CA PRO A 155 -15.74 -1.03 -17.49
C PRO A 155 -14.54 -1.91 -17.85
N ILE A 156 -13.66 -2.14 -16.87
CA ILE A 156 -12.50 -3.03 -16.97
C ILE A 156 -12.58 -4.06 -15.83
N ASP A 157 -12.40 -5.35 -16.13
CA ASP A 157 -12.27 -6.39 -15.10
C ASP A 157 -11.01 -6.15 -14.26
N ALA A 158 -11.05 -6.47 -12.97
CA ALA A 158 -9.92 -6.24 -12.07
C ALA A 158 -8.62 -6.93 -12.50
N PHE A 159 -8.70 -8.14 -13.09
CA PHE A 159 -7.52 -8.84 -13.59
C PHE A 159 -6.96 -8.19 -14.85
N ASP A 160 -7.84 -7.76 -15.76
CA ASP A 160 -7.43 -7.02 -16.95
C ASP A 160 -6.80 -5.67 -16.55
N ALA A 161 -7.39 -4.99 -15.56
CA ALA A 161 -6.86 -3.75 -15.01
C ALA A 161 -5.45 -3.93 -14.44
N LEU A 162 -5.19 -5.02 -13.70
CA LEU A 162 -3.84 -5.34 -13.22
C LEU A 162 -2.85 -5.49 -14.39
N ASN A 163 -3.24 -6.21 -15.43
CA ASN A 163 -2.39 -6.37 -16.61
C ASN A 163 -2.19 -5.04 -17.37
N TYR A 164 -3.22 -4.17 -17.41
CA TYR A 164 -3.09 -2.83 -17.97
C TYR A 164 -2.17 -1.93 -17.14
N LEU A 165 -2.08 -2.11 -15.82
CA LEU A 165 -1.10 -1.39 -14.99
C LEU A 165 0.35 -1.72 -15.38
N PHE A 166 0.60 -2.95 -15.84
CA PHE A 166 1.93 -3.36 -16.26
C PHE A 166 2.31 -2.84 -17.64
N LYS A 167 1.36 -2.41 -18.47
CA LYS A 167 1.67 -1.83 -19.78
C LYS A 167 2.34 -0.47 -19.65
N LEU A 168 3.06 -0.08 -20.69
CA LEU A 168 3.64 1.25 -20.81
C LEU A 168 2.56 2.34 -20.92
N THR A 169 2.90 3.52 -20.43
CA THR A 169 2.21 4.78 -20.74
C THR A 169 2.31 5.08 -22.24
N SER A 170 1.48 6.02 -22.73
CA SER A 170 1.51 6.46 -24.13
C SER A 170 2.87 7.05 -24.53
N SER A 171 3.64 7.56 -23.57
CA SER A 171 5.00 8.04 -23.78
C SER A 171 6.04 6.94 -23.98
N GLY A 172 5.74 5.70 -23.59
CA GLY A 172 6.66 4.57 -23.58
C GLY A 172 7.76 4.63 -22.50
N LYS A 173 7.79 5.68 -21.66
CA LYS A 173 8.90 5.91 -20.71
C LYS A 173 8.82 5.10 -19.42
N CYS A 174 7.61 4.74 -19.00
CA CYS A 174 7.36 3.95 -17.80
C CYS A 174 6.06 3.16 -17.89
N SER A 175 5.90 2.15 -17.04
CA SER A 175 4.62 1.48 -16.84
C SER A 175 3.57 2.42 -16.25
N ARG A 176 2.30 2.06 -16.43
CA ARG A 176 1.17 2.77 -15.79
C ARG A 176 1.22 2.66 -14.27
N LEU A 177 1.64 1.51 -13.74
CA LEU A 177 1.86 1.32 -12.31
C LEU A 177 2.86 2.34 -11.76
N GLN A 178 4.04 2.45 -12.38
CA GLN A 178 5.05 3.43 -11.99
C GLN A 178 4.48 4.85 -12.04
N ARG A 179 3.77 5.18 -13.13
CA ARG A 179 3.19 6.52 -13.30
C ARG A 179 2.18 6.87 -12.21
N VAL A 180 1.30 5.93 -11.87
CA VAL A 180 0.32 6.12 -10.78
C VAL A 180 1.00 6.34 -9.44
N LEU A 181 2.05 5.56 -9.15
CA LEU A 181 2.80 5.70 -7.89
C LEU A 181 3.52 7.05 -7.80
N ASP A 182 4.05 7.55 -8.91
CA ASP A 182 4.62 8.90 -8.98
C ASP A 182 3.57 9.98 -8.73
N ILE A 183 2.38 9.86 -9.35
CA ILE A 183 1.25 10.78 -9.14
C ILE A 183 0.80 10.77 -7.67
N ILE A 184 0.64 9.58 -7.06
CA ILE A 184 0.23 9.46 -5.65
C ILE A 184 1.30 10.05 -4.73
N THR A 185 2.57 9.83 -5.01
CA THR A 185 3.68 10.35 -4.20
C THR A 185 3.70 11.87 -4.17
N GLU A 186 3.42 12.49 -5.31
CA GLU A 186 3.44 13.94 -5.49
C GLU A 186 2.14 14.62 -5.04
N PHE A 187 0.99 14.02 -5.38
CA PHE A 187 -0.32 14.66 -5.29
C PHE A 187 -1.34 13.91 -4.41
N GLY A 188 -1.00 12.78 -3.82
CA GLY A 188 -1.93 12.00 -2.99
C GLY A 188 -2.48 12.81 -1.82
N GLY A 189 -3.81 12.76 -1.65
CA GLY A 189 -4.58 13.59 -0.73
C GLY A 189 -4.94 14.98 -1.29
N MET A 190 -4.69 15.21 -2.58
CA MET A 190 -4.97 16.47 -3.26
C MET A 190 -5.59 16.28 -4.64
N LEU A 191 -5.86 15.04 -5.08
CA LEU A 191 -6.33 14.76 -6.45
C LEU A 191 -7.78 15.19 -6.63
N ALA A 192 -8.64 14.98 -5.64
CA ALA A 192 -10.04 15.39 -5.67
C ALA A 192 -10.23 16.92 -5.65
N GLY A 193 -9.25 17.65 -5.11
CA GLY A 193 -9.37 19.08 -4.80
C GLY A 193 -9.81 19.32 -3.36
N GLN A 194 -9.79 20.58 -2.90
CA GLN A 194 -10.31 20.93 -1.57
C GLN A 194 -11.80 21.30 -1.66
N ASP A 195 -12.59 20.85 -0.69
CA ASP A 195 -14.00 21.22 -0.54
C ASP A 195 -14.15 22.76 -0.56
N GLY A 196 -14.88 23.29 -1.55
CA GLY A 196 -15.17 24.72 -1.68
C GLY A 196 -14.41 25.47 -2.78
N GLU A 197 -13.45 24.85 -3.47
CA GLU A 197 -12.96 25.42 -4.75
C GLU A 197 -13.94 25.08 -5.89
N GLU A 198 -15.00 25.88 -6.02
CA GLU A 198 -15.90 25.89 -7.18
C GLU A 198 -15.15 26.29 -8.45
N SER A 199 -14.40 25.36 -9.06
CA SER A 199 -13.94 25.53 -10.43
C SER A 199 -14.52 24.40 -11.28
N ALA A 200 -15.19 24.76 -12.37
CA ALA A 200 -15.94 23.85 -13.26
C ALA A 200 -15.06 22.83 -14.04
N GLY A 201 -13.80 22.63 -13.66
CA GLY A 201 -12.86 21.71 -14.29
C GLY A 201 -12.26 20.71 -13.30
N SER A 202 -12.01 19.49 -13.77
CA SER A 202 -11.36 18.44 -12.98
C SER A 202 -10.01 18.92 -12.42
N ASN A 203 -9.82 18.78 -11.11
CA ASN A 203 -8.58 19.16 -10.44
C ASN A 203 -7.34 18.41 -10.99
N LEU A 204 -7.53 17.23 -11.59
CA LEU A 204 -6.46 16.48 -12.27
C LEU A 204 -5.75 17.33 -13.35
N TYR A 205 -6.49 18.06 -14.18
CA TYR A 205 -5.88 18.92 -15.21
C TYR A 205 -5.18 20.14 -14.61
N ARG A 206 -5.67 20.67 -13.49
CA ARG A 206 -5.02 21.77 -12.75
C ARG A 206 -3.68 21.35 -12.16
N LEU A 207 -3.56 20.07 -11.80
CA LEU A 207 -2.30 19.45 -11.36
C LEU A 207 -1.38 19.10 -12.55
N GLY A 208 -1.78 19.39 -13.78
CA GLY A 208 -0.99 19.11 -14.98
C GLY A 208 -1.03 17.66 -15.45
N LEU A 209 -2.01 16.87 -14.99
CA LEU A 209 -2.20 15.48 -15.40
C LEU A 209 -2.99 15.42 -16.71
N ASP A 210 -2.51 14.66 -17.68
CA ASP A 210 -3.16 14.52 -18.99
C ASP A 210 -4.14 13.32 -19.04
N ASN A 211 -4.74 13.05 -20.20
CA ASN A 211 -5.67 11.92 -20.35
C ASN A 211 -5.00 10.55 -20.19
N ASP A 212 -3.71 10.41 -20.48
CA ASP A 212 -2.96 9.16 -20.27
C ASP A 212 -2.71 8.91 -18.77
N ASP A 213 -2.47 9.99 -18.02
CA ASP A 213 -2.41 9.97 -16.56
C ASP A 213 -3.77 9.62 -15.94
N VAL A 214 -4.85 10.26 -16.41
CA VAL A 214 -6.23 9.97 -15.98
C VAL A 214 -6.58 8.51 -16.27
N TYR A 215 -6.20 7.99 -17.44
CA TYR A 215 -6.41 6.58 -17.77
C TYR A 215 -5.62 5.65 -16.83
N SER A 216 -4.38 6.00 -16.50
CA SER A 216 -3.55 5.23 -15.57
C SER A 216 -4.19 5.16 -14.17
N LEU A 217 -4.69 6.29 -13.67
CA LEU A 217 -5.43 6.38 -12.40
C LEU A 217 -6.74 5.57 -12.44
N TYR A 218 -7.48 5.64 -13.55
CA TYR A 218 -8.70 4.85 -13.77
C TYR A 218 -8.43 3.35 -13.69
N VAL A 219 -7.41 2.87 -14.42
CA VAL A 219 -7.00 1.46 -14.38
C VAL A 219 -6.61 1.05 -12.96
N PHE A 220 -5.89 1.89 -12.22
CA PHE A 220 -5.50 1.61 -10.84
C PHE A 220 -6.69 1.38 -9.91
N VAL A 221 -7.73 2.23 -9.98
CA VAL A 221 -8.93 2.04 -9.16
C VAL A 221 -9.72 0.80 -9.56
N CYS A 222 -9.75 0.42 -10.85
CA CYS A 222 -10.37 -0.81 -11.34
C CYS A 222 -9.67 -2.10 -10.86
N THR A 223 -8.38 -2.04 -10.54
CA THR A 223 -7.55 -3.21 -10.19
C THR A 223 -7.94 -3.87 -8.86
N ASN A 224 -8.79 -3.20 -8.05
CA ASN A 224 -9.18 -3.57 -6.69
C ASN A 224 -7.99 -3.75 -5.71
N HIS A 225 -8.29 -3.97 -4.43
CA HIS A 225 -7.28 -4.10 -3.36
C HIS A 225 -6.40 -5.35 -3.53
N ILE A 226 -6.93 -6.44 -4.08
CA ILE A 226 -6.19 -7.68 -4.31
C ILE A 226 -5.14 -7.46 -5.39
N GLY A 227 -5.52 -6.86 -6.52
CA GLY A 227 -4.57 -6.66 -7.62
C GLY A 227 -3.45 -5.67 -7.26
N VAL A 228 -3.75 -4.62 -6.50
CA VAL A 228 -2.69 -3.74 -5.96
C VAL A 228 -1.77 -4.51 -5.01
N ASN A 229 -2.32 -5.30 -4.09
CA ASN A 229 -1.50 -6.15 -3.21
C ASN A 229 -0.58 -7.11 -3.98
N VAL A 230 -1.05 -7.67 -5.09
CA VAL A 230 -0.24 -8.51 -5.99
C VAL A 230 0.88 -7.70 -6.64
N ALA A 231 0.58 -6.50 -7.15
CA ALA A 231 1.60 -5.61 -7.72
C ALA A 231 2.69 -5.23 -6.70
N VAL A 232 2.30 -4.94 -5.45
CA VAL A 232 3.24 -4.67 -4.36
C VAL A 232 4.10 -5.88 -4.05
N GLN A 233 3.50 -7.07 -3.97
CA GLN A 233 4.23 -8.32 -3.75
C GLN A 233 5.23 -8.58 -4.88
N LEU A 234 4.82 -8.42 -6.13
CA LEU A 234 5.70 -8.58 -7.28
C LEU A 234 6.91 -7.63 -7.22
N ILE A 235 6.69 -6.35 -6.89
CA ILE A 235 7.79 -5.40 -6.70
C ILE A 235 8.69 -5.79 -5.52
N LYS A 236 8.10 -6.21 -4.38
CA LYS A 236 8.86 -6.68 -3.22
C LYS A 236 9.73 -7.89 -3.57
N GLU A 237 9.23 -8.84 -4.35
CA GLU A 237 9.97 -10.04 -4.77
C GLU A 237 11.10 -9.71 -5.74
N VAL A 238 10.85 -8.84 -6.74
CA VAL A 238 11.90 -8.31 -7.63
C VAL A 238 13.05 -7.68 -6.83
N ILE A 239 12.71 -6.97 -5.76
CA ILE A 239 13.67 -6.28 -4.89
C ILE A 239 14.36 -7.23 -3.89
N SER A 240 13.67 -8.29 -3.44
CA SER A 240 14.09 -9.11 -2.29
C SER A 240 14.86 -10.38 -2.64
N ALA A 241 15.00 -10.72 -3.92
CA ALA A 241 15.41 -12.06 -4.28
C ALA A 241 16.88 -12.38 -3.91
N LYS A 242 17.02 -13.52 -3.19
CA LYS A 242 18.25 -14.08 -2.61
C LYS A 242 19.24 -14.48 -3.68
N ARG A 243 20.47 -13.93 -3.66
CA ARG A 243 21.58 -14.67 -4.28
C ARG A 243 22.10 -15.68 -3.27
N GLN A 244 21.96 -16.96 -3.61
CA GLN A 244 22.79 -18.03 -3.06
C GLN A 244 24.27 -17.79 -3.45
N GLN A 245 24.92 -16.77 -2.88
CA GLN A 245 26.36 -16.78 -2.81
C GLN A 245 26.74 -17.47 -1.51
N LYS A 246 27.43 -18.60 -1.65
CA LYS A 246 27.88 -19.48 -0.56
C LYS A 246 28.65 -18.77 0.58
N ASN A 247 28.99 -17.48 0.47
CA ASN A 247 29.73 -16.71 1.48
C ASN A 247 29.44 -15.18 1.48
N GLY A 248 28.29 -14.69 0.99
CA GLY A 248 28.02 -13.25 0.89
C GLY A 248 26.62 -12.84 1.36
N PHE A 249 26.56 -11.94 2.36
CA PHE A 249 25.33 -11.40 2.95
C PHE A 249 24.41 -10.72 1.92
N PRO A 250 23.08 -10.68 2.13
CA PRO A 250 22.10 -10.02 1.26
C PRO A 250 22.09 -8.50 1.45
N ILE A 251 23.25 -7.85 1.29
CA ILE A 251 23.45 -6.40 1.50
C ILE A 251 22.51 -5.56 0.63
N ILE A 252 22.25 -5.99 -0.62
CA ILE A 252 21.34 -5.31 -1.54
C ILE A 252 19.89 -5.39 -1.03
N GLN A 253 19.41 -6.54 -0.57
CA GLN A 253 18.07 -6.68 -0.01
C GLN A 253 17.87 -5.76 1.20
N ASN A 254 18.88 -5.63 2.06
CA ASN A 254 18.81 -4.78 3.24
C ASN A 254 18.82 -3.29 2.88
N ILE A 255 19.66 -2.90 1.91
CA ILE A 255 19.66 -1.54 1.34
C ILE A 255 18.28 -1.19 0.81
N TYR A 256 17.70 -2.03 -0.04
CA TYR A 256 16.40 -1.73 -0.63
C TYR A 256 15.28 -1.82 0.41
N SER A 257 15.30 -2.79 1.32
CA SER A 257 14.32 -2.85 2.41
C SER A 257 14.35 -1.60 3.28
N ALA A 258 15.55 -1.06 3.55
CA ALA A 258 15.69 0.15 4.32
C ALA A 258 15.38 1.43 3.52
N LEU A 259 15.64 1.45 2.21
CA LEU A 259 15.21 2.56 1.34
C LEU A 259 13.70 2.61 1.16
N PHE A 260 13.03 1.45 1.05
CA PHE A 260 11.65 1.35 0.57
C PHE A 260 10.62 0.98 1.64
N PHE A 261 11.03 0.33 2.73
CA PHE A 261 10.11 -0.23 3.73
C PHE A 261 10.55 0.09 5.18
N MET A 262 11.44 1.06 5.38
CA MET A 262 11.92 1.41 6.73
C MET A 262 10.86 2.12 7.58
N ILE A 263 9.97 2.89 6.96
CA ILE A 263 8.88 3.57 7.69
C ILE A 263 7.98 2.53 8.40
N GLU A 264 7.71 1.40 7.73
CA GLU A 264 6.96 0.26 8.28
C GLU A 264 7.61 -0.27 9.57
N LYS A 265 8.95 -0.33 9.62
CA LYS A 265 9.72 -0.96 10.69
C LYS A 265 10.15 -0.03 11.83
N THR A 266 10.02 1.29 11.68
CA THR A 266 10.58 2.28 12.62
C THR A 266 9.62 2.77 13.70
N HIS A 267 8.35 2.41 13.62
CA HIS A 267 7.29 2.97 14.47
C HIS A 267 7.52 2.77 15.98
N ASN A 268 8.17 1.68 16.41
CA ASN A 268 8.45 1.39 17.83
C ASN A 268 9.76 1.99 18.38
N LEU A 269 10.59 2.65 17.56
CA LEU A 269 11.91 3.14 17.99
C LEU A 269 11.82 4.50 18.69
N SER A 270 12.38 4.62 19.90
CA SER A 270 12.32 5.84 20.73
C SER A 270 13.22 6.97 20.23
N ASP A 271 14.39 6.69 19.65
CA ASP A 271 15.31 7.69 19.07
C ASP A 271 15.41 7.58 17.54
N THR A 272 14.29 7.88 16.88
CA THR A 272 14.14 7.64 15.43
C THR A 272 15.08 8.52 14.59
N ALA A 273 15.47 9.70 15.05
CA ALA A 273 16.27 10.62 14.23
C ALA A 273 17.73 10.16 14.09
N ILE A 274 18.40 9.86 15.21
CA ILE A 274 19.78 9.37 15.21
C ILE A 274 19.86 8.01 14.52
N TYR A 275 18.93 7.11 14.86
CA TYR A 275 18.80 5.81 14.22
C TYR A 275 18.65 5.94 12.69
N THR A 276 17.70 6.78 12.25
CA THR A 276 17.44 6.95 10.81
C THR A 276 18.66 7.53 10.11
N LYS A 277 19.30 8.55 10.68
CA LYS A 277 20.56 9.12 10.14
C LYS A 277 21.62 8.03 9.93
N ASN A 278 21.86 7.21 10.95
CA ASN A 278 22.92 6.19 10.90
C ASN A 278 22.61 5.07 9.90
N VAL A 279 21.36 4.61 9.84
CA VAL A 279 20.92 3.63 8.84
C VAL A 279 21.11 4.17 7.43
N PHE A 280 20.70 5.41 7.16
CA PHE A 280 20.88 6.01 5.83
C PHE A 280 22.34 6.28 5.49
N LYS A 281 23.19 6.63 6.46
CA LYS A 281 24.66 6.68 6.26
C LYS A 281 25.21 5.31 5.86
N TYR A 282 24.80 4.26 6.55
CA TYR A 282 25.23 2.90 6.26
C TYR A 282 24.80 2.49 4.84
N ILE A 283 23.55 2.73 4.49
CA ILE A 283 23.01 2.51 3.14
C ILE A 283 23.83 3.27 2.09
N LEU A 284 24.09 4.56 2.29
CA LEU A 284 24.87 5.36 1.35
C LEU A 284 26.29 4.81 1.19
N LYS A 285 26.93 4.39 2.29
CA LYS A 285 28.27 3.81 2.28
C LYS A 285 28.31 2.51 1.49
N ASP A 286 27.32 1.64 1.69
CA ASP A 286 27.25 0.38 0.97
C ASP A 286 26.89 0.60 -0.50
N LEU A 287 25.88 1.43 -0.82
CA LEU A 287 25.56 1.82 -2.19
C LEU A 287 26.78 2.38 -2.94
N GLN A 288 27.62 3.18 -2.27
CA GLN A 288 28.85 3.71 -2.87
C GLN A 288 29.87 2.61 -3.19
N ARG A 289 29.97 1.55 -2.39
CA ARG A 289 30.87 0.42 -2.68
C ARG A 289 30.45 -0.30 -3.97
N TYR A 290 29.19 -0.20 -4.35
CA TYR A 290 28.65 -0.69 -5.62
C TYR A 290 28.79 0.32 -6.78
N LYS A 291 29.67 1.34 -6.67
CA LYS A 291 29.89 2.44 -7.64
C LYS A 291 30.13 2.06 -9.11
N ASN A 292 30.40 0.78 -9.39
CA ASN A 292 30.32 0.20 -10.73
C ASN A 292 29.21 -0.86 -10.74
N PRO A 293 27.92 -0.48 -10.82
CA PRO A 293 26.83 -1.43 -10.92
C PRO A 293 26.72 -1.92 -12.36
N GLY A 294 27.79 -2.52 -12.91
CA GLY A 294 27.65 -3.40 -14.06
C GLY A 294 26.65 -4.48 -13.64
N SER A 295 25.38 -4.26 -14.00
CA SER A 295 24.18 -4.94 -13.51
C SER A 295 24.12 -5.12 -11.99
N ILE A 296 23.33 -4.29 -11.30
CA ILE A 296 22.59 -4.82 -10.13
C ILE A 296 21.73 -5.94 -10.72
N GLU A 297 22.16 -7.18 -10.56
CA GLU A 297 21.38 -8.35 -10.97
C GLU A 297 20.32 -8.57 -9.90
N PHE A 298 19.15 -8.02 -10.17
CA PHE A 298 17.93 -8.41 -9.48
C PHE A 298 17.59 -9.83 -9.91
N ILE A 299 17.14 -10.65 -8.98
CA ILE A 299 16.89 -12.07 -9.23
C ILE A 299 15.39 -12.23 -9.51
N ASP A 300 15.07 -12.78 -10.68
CA ASP A 300 13.71 -13.00 -11.14
C ASP A 300 13.26 -14.43 -10.79
N ASP A 301 12.93 -14.72 -9.53
CA ASP A 301 12.18 -15.94 -9.18
C ASP A 301 10.70 -15.62 -8.96
N LEU A 302 10.00 -15.37 -10.07
CA LEU A 302 8.58 -15.03 -10.08
C LEU A 302 7.69 -16.27 -10.29
N LYS A 303 8.27 -17.49 -10.29
CA LYS A 303 7.56 -18.74 -10.59
C LYS A 303 6.36 -18.99 -9.67
N PRO A 304 6.45 -18.82 -8.33
CA PRO A 304 5.31 -19.02 -7.43
C PRO A 304 4.15 -18.04 -7.69
N LEU A 305 4.43 -16.86 -8.26
CA LEU A 305 3.42 -15.84 -8.53
C LEU A 305 2.71 -16.09 -9.87
N ARG A 306 3.46 -16.58 -10.87
CA ARG A 306 2.91 -17.01 -12.16
C ARG A 306 1.87 -18.11 -12.02
N GLU A 307 2.09 -19.01 -11.07
CA GLU A 307 1.18 -20.13 -10.78
C GLU A 307 -0.07 -19.68 -9.99
N ARG A 308 0.01 -18.54 -9.28
CA ARG A 308 -1.01 -18.08 -8.35
C ARG A 308 -1.99 -17.05 -8.92
N TYR A 309 -1.57 -16.26 -9.91
CA TYR A 309 -2.38 -15.19 -10.49
C TYR A 309 -2.36 -15.22 -12.02
N PRO A 310 -3.49 -14.93 -12.69
CA PRO A 310 -3.56 -14.82 -14.16
C PRO A 310 -2.97 -13.48 -14.64
N ILE A 311 -1.69 -13.26 -14.34
CA ILE A 311 -0.96 -12.04 -14.66
C ILE A 311 -0.05 -12.21 -15.88
N ASP A 312 0.04 -11.17 -16.69
CA ASP A 312 1.02 -11.05 -17.76
C ASP A 312 2.39 -10.73 -17.16
N LEU A 313 3.10 -11.79 -16.80
CA LEU A 313 4.40 -11.69 -16.15
C LEU A 313 5.48 -11.12 -17.08
N ASP A 314 5.37 -11.39 -18.39
CA ASP A 314 6.34 -10.88 -19.37
C ASP A 314 6.21 -9.36 -19.46
N SER A 315 4.98 -8.84 -19.58
CA SER A 315 4.73 -7.39 -19.49
C SER A 315 5.20 -6.80 -18.16
N PHE A 316 5.01 -7.49 -17.04
CA PHE A 316 5.51 -7.01 -15.74
C PHE A 316 7.04 -6.92 -15.72
N VAL A 317 7.76 -7.96 -16.16
CA VAL A 317 9.22 -7.98 -16.17
C VAL A 317 9.76 -6.88 -17.06
N GLU A 318 9.29 -6.81 -18.32
CA GLU A 318 9.82 -5.88 -19.31
C GLU A 318 9.49 -4.42 -18.98
N ASN A 319 8.26 -4.13 -18.58
CA ASN A 319 7.77 -2.75 -18.49
C ASN A 319 7.77 -2.19 -17.06
N VAL A 320 7.74 -3.04 -16.03
CA VAL A 320 7.75 -2.61 -14.63
C VAL A 320 9.12 -2.87 -14.02
N SER A 321 9.55 -4.14 -13.97
CA SER A 321 10.79 -4.53 -13.31
C SER A 321 11.99 -3.84 -13.96
N ASP A 322 12.26 -4.09 -15.24
CA ASP A 322 13.47 -3.58 -15.90
C ASP A 322 13.52 -2.05 -15.98
N VAL A 323 12.38 -1.41 -16.21
CA VAL A 323 12.27 0.06 -16.19
C VAL A 323 12.58 0.61 -14.80
N TYR A 324 12.03 -0.01 -13.75
CA TYR A 324 12.29 0.38 -12.36
C TYR A 324 13.78 0.23 -12.03
N ARG A 325 14.41 -0.90 -12.43
CA ARG A 325 15.84 -1.15 -12.25
C ARG A 325 16.69 -0.07 -12.92
N ALA A 326 16.39 0.27 -14.17
CA ALA A 326 17.12 1.30 -14.91
C ALA A 326 16.97 2.68 -14.26
N CYS A 327 15.76 3.02 -13.81
CA CYS A 327 15.49 4.27 -13.08
C CYS A 327 16.30 4.33 -11.78
N MET A 328 16.30 3.25 -11.00
CA MET A 328 17.07 3.15 -9.76
C MET A 328 18.57 3.29 -9.99
N GLN A 329 19.12 2.60 -10.98
CA GLN A 329 20.54 2.72 -11.35
C GLN A 329 20.90 4.15 -11.73
N LYS A 330 20.05 4.84 -12.50
CA LYS A 330 20.26 6.24 -12.86
C LYS A 330 20.27 7.16 -11.63
N LYS A 331 19.32 7.00 -10.71
CA LYS A 331 19.25 7.81 -9.48
C LYS A 331 20.47 7.58 -8.57
N ILE A 332 20.86 6.32 -8.37
CA ILE A 332 22.08 5.96 -7.63
C ILE A 332 23.33 6.54 -8.31
N GLY A 333 23.44 6.42 -9.63
CA GLY A 333 24.55 6.99 -10.40
C GLY A 333 24.68 8.51 -10.23
N ALA A 334 23.56 9.23 -10.16
CA ALA A 334 23.55 10.67 -9.90
C ALA A 334 24.08 11.02 -8.50
N ILE A 335 23.65 10.27 -7.47
CA ILE A 335 24.14 10.43 -6.09
C ILE A 335 25.65 10.18 -6.03
N PHE A 336 26.15 9.16 -6.73
CA PHE A 336 27.56 8.76 -6.68
C PHE A 336 28.37 9.20 -7.91
N SER A 337 28.03 10.33 -8.53
CA SER A 337 28.83 10.92 -9.62
C SER A 337 30.30 11.13 -9.24
N SER A 338 30.60 11.33 -7.94
CA SER A 338 31.94 11.28 -7.34
C SER A 338 31.91 10.53 -5.98
N PRO A 339 33.04 10.01 -5.44
CA PRO A 339 33.02 9.32 -4.15
C PRO A 339 32.64 10.28 -3.02
N ILE A 340 31.71 9.88 -2.15
CA ILE A 340 31.28 10.63 -0.98
C ILE A 340 32.06 10.10 0.24
N PRO A 341 32.77 10.94 1.00
CA PRO A 341 33.44 10.53 2.24
C PRO A 341 32.39 10.40 3.36
N ILE A 342 31.79 9.22 3.49
CA ILE A 342 30.76 8.94 4.50
C ILE A 342 31.43 8.46 5.78
N LEU A 343 31.36 9.29 6.82
CA LEU A 343 31.76 8.93 8.18
C LEU A 343 30.55 8.39 8.94
N ILE A 344 30.64 7.13 9.37
CA ILE A 344 29.70 6.58 10.34
C ILE A 344 30.12 7.13 11.70
N ASP A 345 29.21 7.82 12.38
CA ASP A 345 29.49 8.34 13.71
C ASP A 345 29.71 7.11 14.62
N ASN A 346 30.84 7.04 15.35
CA ASN A 346 31.19 5.91 16.25
C ASN A 346 30.24 5.77 17.46
N GLY A 347 29.05 6.36 17.40
CA GLY A 347 28.07 6.41 18.47
C GLY A 347 26.99 5.34 18.38
N LEU A 348 27.12 4.34 17.49
CA LEU A 348 26.20 3.20 17.52
C LEU A 348 26.45 2.43 18.82
N ASN A 349 25.52 2.53 19.75
CA ASN A 349 25.56 1.75 20.97
C ASN A 349 25.33 0.25 20.64
N GLN A 350 25.60 -0.61 21.63
CA GLN A 350 25.50 -2.07 21.47
C GLN A 350 24.12 -2.50 20.96
N ASP A 351 23.05 -1.82 21.38
CA ASP A 351 21.67 -2.10 20.96
C ASP A 351 21.45 -1.72 19.49
N GLU A 352 22.05 -0.62 19.01
CA GLU A 352 21.97 -0.20 17.60
C GLU A 352 22.80 -1.13 16.68
N LEU A 353 23.91 -1.67 17.18
CA LEU A 353 24.70 -2.70 16.48
C LEU A 353 23.96 -4.04 16.43
N GLU A 354 23.40 -4.49 17.56
CA GLU A 354 22.55 -5.68 17.64
C GLU A 354 21.28 -5.53 16.80
N LEU A 355 20.76 -4.32 16.64
CA LEU A 355 19.59 -4.01 15.82
C LEU A 355 19.94 -3.88 14.33
N ILE A 356 21.11 -3.36 13.94
CA ILE A 356 21.64 -3.49 12.58
C ILE A 356 21.82 -4.98 12.25
N ASP A 357 22.35 -5.77 13.18
CA ASP A 357 22.40 -7.22 13.06
C ASP A 357 21.00 -7.85 13.01
N ALA A 358 20.01 -7.33 13.75
CA ALA A 358 18.62 -7.79 13.67
C ALA A 358 17.95 -7.40 12.36
N ILE A 359 18.28 -6.26 11.74
CA ILE A 359 17.86 -5.91 10.38
C ILE A 359 18.53 -6.87 9.38
N HIS A 360 19.79 -7.26 9.61
CA HIS A 360 20.44 -8.32 8.85
C HIS A 360 19.79 -9.70 9.06
N LYS A 361 19.14 -9.95 10.22
CA LYS A 361 18.57 -11.24 10.62
C LYS A 361 17.06 -11.36 10.33
N HIS A 362 16.29 -10.28 10.39
CA HIS A 362 14.83 -10.23 10.20
C HIS A 362 14.40 -9.96 8.75
N THR A 363 15.31 -9.64 7.82
CA THR A 363 15.03 -9.77 6.37
C THR A 363 14.94 -11.22 5.90
N ILE A 364 15.10 -12.19 6.80
CA ILE A 364 15.12 -13.63 6.50
C ILE A 364 13.77 -14.34 6.75
N SER A 365 12.78 -13.72 7.42
CA SER A 365 11.47 -14.37 7.64
C SER A 365 10.29 -13.53 7.12
N PRO A 366 9.57 -14.00 6.09
CA PRO A 366 8.28 -13.43 5.69
C PRO A 366 7.11 -13.81 6.63
N ASP A 367 7.35 -14.61 7.67
CA ASP A 367 6.28 -15.40 8.31
C ASP A 367 5.68 -14.84 9.60
N ASP A 368 5.96 -13.59 9.98
CA ASP A 368 5.42 -13.01 11.22
C ASP A 368 4.12 -12.20 11.03
N SER A 369 3.40 -12.43 9.92
CA SER A 369 1.96 -12.11 9.91
C SER A 369 1.26 -13.09 10.87
N PRO A 370 0.32 -12.66 11.72
CA PRO A 370 -0.54 -13.56 12.48
C PRO A 370 -1.57 -14.25 11.56
N ALA A 371 -1.15 -14.71 10.38
CA ALA A 371 -1.90 -15.56 9.49
C ALA A 371 -1.63 -17.00 9.92
N TYR A 372 -2.62 -17.60 10.58
CA TYR A 372 -2.83 -19.03 10.77
C TYR A 372 -1.59 -19.93 10.54
N GLN A 373 -0.90 -20.30 11.62
CA GLN A 373 0.26 -21.22 11.62
C GLN A 373 -0.07 -22.68 11.23
N GLY A 374 -1.27 -22.93 10.71
CA GLY A 374 -1.64 -24.26 10.24
C GLY A 374 -1.06 -24.53 8.86
N THR A 375 -0.72 -25.79 8.61
CA THR A 375 -0.26 -26.21 7.28
C THR A 375 -1.31 -25.85 6.22
N PRO A 376 -0.95 -25.64 4.93
CA PRO A 376 -1.93 -25.41 3.86
C PRO A 376 -3.06 -26.45 3.83
N LYS A 377 -2.78 -27.67 4.30
CA LYS A 377 -3.78 -28.73 4.50
C LYS A 377 -4.80 -28.41 5.59
N GLU A 378 -4.40 -27.80 6.70
CA GLU A 378 -5.29 -27.38 7.78
C GLU A 378 -6.15 -26.18 7.39
N PHE A 379 -5.59 -25.23 6.63
CA PHE A 379 -6.36 -24.12 6.07
C PHE A 379 -7.41 -24.61 5.07
N LEU A 380 -7.02 -25.52 4.16
CA LEU A 380 -7.95 -26.17 3.22
C LEU A 380 -9.00 -27.01 3.94
N LEU A 381 -8.63 -27.71 5.01
CA LEU A 381 -9.57 -28.46 5.85
C LEU A 381 -10.56 -27.53 6.57
N GLY A 382 -10.08 -26.39 7.09
CA GLY A 382 -10.93 -25.36 7.69
C GLY A 382 -11.94 -24.78 6.69
N LEU A 383 -11.48 -24.43 5.49
CA LEU A 383 -12.35 -24.00 4.39
C LEU A 383 -13.37 -25.07 4.01
N LEU A 384 -12.94 -26.34 3.89
CA LEU A 384 -13.83 -27.47 3.58
C LEU A 384 -14.92 -27.62 4.64
N ILE A 385 -14.57 -27.53 5.93
CA ILE A 385 -15.53 -27.59 7.04
C ILE A 385 -16.53 -26.43 6.96
N ILE A 386 -16.06 -25.20 6.69
CA ILE A 386 -16.94 -24.03 6.51
C ILE A 386 -17.90 -24.25 5.33
N PHE A 387 -17.43 -24.77 4.20
CA PHE A 387 -18.28 -25.07 3.05
C PHE A 387 -19.32 -26.16 3.35
N ILE A 388 -18.94 -27.21 4.09
CA ILE A 388 -19.87 -28.27 4.52
C ILE A 388 -20.94 -27.70 5.46
N LEU A 389 -20.55 -26.89 6.44
CA LEU A 389 -21.49 -26.25 7.36
C LEU A 389 -22.45 -25.30 6.63
N LEU A 390 -21.94 -24.52 5.67
CA LEU A 390 -22.77 -23.65 4.84
C LEU A 390 -23.75 -24.45 3.98
N ALA A 391 -23.32 -25.56 3.38
CA ALA A 391 -24.18 -26.44 2.60
C ALA A 391 -25.28 -27.07 3.47
N ILE A 392 -24.97 -27.48 4.70
CA ILE A 392 -25.95 -27.99 5.67
C ILE A 392 -26.96 -26.89 6.04
N ALA A 393 -26.50 -25.67 6.33
CA ALA A 393 -27.39 -24.55 6.66
C ALA A 393 -28.34 -24.22 5.51
N ILE A 394 -27.84 -24.20 4.27
CA ILE A 394 -28.66 -24.00 3.06
C ILE A 394 -29.67 -25.13 2.90
N PHE A 395 -29.27 -26.39 3.15
CA PHE A 395 -30.18 -27.54 3.08
C PHE A 395 -31.28 -27.47 4.15
N ILE A 396 -30.96 -27.10 5.39
CA ILE A 396 -31.96 -26.90 6.45
C ILE A 396 -32.92 -25.78 6.06
N MET A 397 -32.41 -24.65 5.57
CA MET A 397 -33.24 -23.54 5.08
C MET A 397 -34.16 -23.99 3.94
N TRP A 398 -33.66 -24.84 3.03
CA TRP A 398 -34.46 -25.44 1.96
C TRP A 398 -35.59 -26.32 2.52
N CYS A 399 -35.31 -27.20 3.49
CA CYS A 399 -36.34 -28.01 4.14
C CYS A 399 -37.43 -27.15 4.78
N ILE A 400 -37.05 -26.08 5.49
CA ILE A 400 -37.99 -25.16 6.15
C ILE A 400 -38.85 -24.43 5.12
N ILE A 401 -38.25 -23.85 4.08
CA ILE A 401 -38.98 -23.13 3.02
C ILE A 401 -39.94 -24.08 2.29
N SER A 402 -39.53 -25.32 2.04
CA SER A 402 -40.37 -26.33 1.38
C SER A 402 -41.59 -26.69 2.23
N GLN A 403 -41.41 -26.86 3.55
CA GLN A 403 -42.53 -27.10 4.46
C GLN A 403 -43.49 -25.91 4.54
N ILE A 404 -42.98 -24.67 4.52
CA ILE A 404 -43.81 -23.46 4.51
C ILE A 404 -44.60 -23.35 3.21
N ILE A 405 -44.00 -23.68 2.06
CA ILE A 405 -44.69 -23.66 0.76
C ILE A 405 -45.79 -24.73 0.69
N LEU A 406 -45.57 -25.91 1.29
CA LEU A 406 -46.53 -27.01 1.32
C LEU A 406 -47.66 -26.82 2.34
N ASN A 407 -47.53 -25.86 3.27
CA ASN A 407 -48.58 -25.58 4.24
C ASN A 407 -49.73 -24.78 3.61
N ASP A 408 -50.93 -25.35 3.60
CA ASP A 408 -52.13 -24.75 3.00
C ASP A 408 -52.65 -23.51 3.74
N GLN A 409 -52.17 -23.25 4.97
CA GLN A 409 -52.52 -22.05 5.73
C GLN A 409 -51.68 -20.81 5.35
N VAL A 410 -50.66 -20.95 4.51
CA VAL A 410 -49.79 -19.84 4.10
C VAL A 410 -50.36 -19.18 2.84
N SER A 411 -50.49 -17.85 2.88
CA SER A 411 -50.98 -17.06 1.74
C SER A 411 -50.19 -17.33 0.45
N SER A 412 -50.91 -17.43 -0.67
CA SER A 412 -50.33 -17.67 -2.00
C SER A 412 -49.30 -16.59 -2.41
N PHE A 413 -49.43 -15.37 -1.87
CA PHE A 413 -48.48 -14.29 -2.07
C PHE A 413 -47.12 -14.60 -1.42
N ILE A 414 -47.13 -15.07 -0.17
CA ILE A 414 -45.93 -15.45 0.59
C ILE A 414 -45.26 -16.66 -0.07
N LYS A 415 -46.05 -17.64 -0.55
CA LYS A 415 -45.51 -18.80 -1.30
C LYS A 415 -44.75 -18.37 -2.56
N ARG A 416 -45.24 -17.37 -3.31
CA ARG A 416 -44.55 -16.85 -4.51
C ARG A 416 -43.25 -16.12 -4.18
N ILE A 417 -43.21 -15.33 -3.11
CA ILE A 417 -41.99 -14.65 -2.66
C ILE A 417 -40.94 -15.68 -2.22
N LEU A 418 -41.33 -16.64 -1.38
CA LEU A 418 -40.44 -17.70 -0.92
C LEU A 418 -39.92 -18.57 -2.07
N HIS A 419 -40.76 -18.87 -3.07
CA HIS A 419 -40.32 -19.59 -4.27
C HIS A 419 -39.31 -18.80 -5.11
N LYS A 420 -39.44 -17.48 -5.20
CA LYS A 420 -38.48 -16.64 -5.92
C LYS A 420 -37.14 -16.53 -5.19
N ILE A 421 -37.17 -16.40 -3.87
CA ILE A 421 -35.97 -16.45 -3.01
C ILE A 421 -35.29 -17.81 -3.16
N TYR A 422 -36.08 -18.89 -3.12
CA TYR A 422 -35.62 -20.27 -3.32
C TYR A 422 -34.86 -20.44 -4.65
N MET A 423 -35.46 -20.03 -5.77
CA MET A 423 -34.81 -20.16 -7.08
C MET A 423 -33.50 -19.37 -7.19
N ASN A 424 -33.44 -18.17 -6.61
CA ASN A 424 -32.25 -17.33 -6.65
C ASN A 424 -31.10 -17.92 -5.79
N VAL A 425 -31.42 -18.41 -4.59
CA VAL A 425 -30.43 -19.03 -3.69
C VAL A 425 -29.91 -20.35 -4.28
N SER A 426 -30.80 -21.19 -4.82
CA SER A 426 -30.40 -22.43 -5.50
C SER A 426 -29.54 -22.19 -6.74
N TYR A 427 -29.87 -21.15 -7.54
CA TYR A 427 -29.05 -20.77 -8.70
C TYR A 427 -27.66 -20.27 -8.30
N LEU A 428 -27.57 -19.44 -7.25
CA LEU A 428 -26.29 -18.96 -6.73
C LEU A 428 -25.44 -20.12 -6.19
N PHE A 429 -26.05 -21.06 -5.47
CA PHE A 429 -25.38 -22.25 -4.96
C PHE A 429 -24.86 -23.16 -6.08
N LEU A 430 -25.65 -23.39 -7.13
CA LEU A 430 -25.22 -24.14 -8.31
C LEU A 430 -24.04 -23.47 -9.03
N LYS A 431 -24.05 -22.14 -9.19
CA LYS A 431 -22.92 -21.40 -9.76
C LYS A 431 -21.64 -21.51 -8.92
N VAL A 432 -21.78 -21.46 -7.60
CA VAL A 432 -20.65 -21.66 -6.69
C VAL A 432 -20.10 -23.08 -6.85
N LEU A 433 -20.96 -24.12 -6.84
CA LEU A 433 -20.56 -25.52 -7.05
C LEU A 433 -19.86 -25.75 -8.40
N GLU A 434 -20.37 -25.17 -9.48
CA GLU A 434 -19.79 -25.26 -10.82
C GLU A 434 -18.39 -24.63 -10.85
N LYS A 435 -18.21 -23.48 -10.21
CA LYS A 435 -16.91 -22.80 -10.07
C LYS A 435 -15.95 -23.60 -9.18
N THR A 436 -16.41 -24.22 -8.10
CA THR A 436 -15.59 -25.09 -7.24
C THR A 436 -15.17 -26.38 -7.97
N LYS A 437 -16.04 -26.94 -8.83
CA LYS A 437 -15.71 -28.11 -9.66
C LYS A 437 -14.64 -27.78 -10.71
N SER A 438 -14.65 -26.55 -11.25
CA SER A 438 -13.59 -26.06 -12.15
C SER A 438 -12.24 -25.91 -11.44
N LEU A 439 -12.25 -25.55 -10.16
CA LEU A 439 -11.05 -25.48 -9.31
C LEU A 439 -10.49 -26.87 -8.97
N GLN A 440 -11.36 -27.84 -8.65
CA GLN A 440 -10.93 -29.24 -8.43
C GLN A 440 -10.36 -29.91 -9.69
N LEU A 441 -10.83 -29.54 -10.88
CA LEU A 441 -10.27 -30.04 -12.15
C LEU A 441 -8.89 -29.45 -12.47
N LEU A 442 -8.60 -28.26 -11.96
CA LEU A 442 -7.26 -27.64 -12.01
C LEU A 442 -6.28 -28.36 -11.06
N ASP A 443 -6.71 -28.66 -9.84
CA ASP A 443 -5.88 -29.36 -8.86
C ASP A 443 -5.58 -30.82 -9.26
N TYR A 444 -6.54 -31.53 -9.87
CA TYR A 444 -6.31 -32.92 -10.32
C TYR A 444 -5.30 -33.02 -11.48
N LYS A 445 -5.13 -31.96 -12.28
CA LYS A 445 -4.09 -31.85 -13.32
C LYS A 445 -2.74 -31.36 -12.79
N MET A 446 -2.67 -30.89 -11.55
CA MET A 446 -1.42 -30.47 -10.91
C MET A 446 -0.83 -31.55 -10.00
N ILE A 447 -1.60 -32.58 -9.64
CA ILE A 447 -1.17 -33.69 -8.79
C ILE A 447 -0.82 -34.97 -9.59
N ASN A 448 -1.19 -35.04 -10.87
CA ASN A 448 -0.74 -36.05 -11.84
C ASN A 448 0.04 -35.38 -12.97
#